data_AF-A4YPQ9-F1
#
_entry.id   AF-A4YPQ9-F1
#
_cell.length_a   1.000
_cell.length_b   1.000
_cell.length_c   1.000
_cell.angle_alpha   90.00
_cell.angle_beta   90.00
_cell.angle_gamma   90.00
#
_symmetry.space_group_name_H-M   'P 1'
#
loop_
_entity.id
_entity.type
_entity.pdbx_description
1 polymer ?
#
loop_
_entity_poly.entity_id
_entity_poly.type
_entity_poly.pdbx_seq_one_letter_code
_entity_poly.pdbx_strand_id
1 'polypeptide(L)' 'MPPFVAVAGMLGGLAAVRWAYKTAQKINRELEEMRLARAAEAAQPTEIKTLRRDPVTGAYRPG' A
#
# COMPACT_ATOMS: atom_id res chain seq x y z
N MET A 1 12.66 6.56 45.33
CA MET A 1 11.53 6.31 44.40
C MET A 1 10.78 5.08 44.93
N PRO A 2 9.46 5.12 45.19
CA PRO A 2 8.76 3.94 45.70
C PRO A 2 8.76 2.85 44.61
N PRO A 3 9.09 1.58 44.92
CA PRO A 3 9.27 0.51 43.93
C PRO A 3 8.03 0.30 43.02
N PHE A 4 6.84 0.60 43.53
CA PHE A 4 5.59 0.52 42.77
C PHE A 4 5.52 1.48 41.57
N VAL A 5 6.14 2.65 41.66
CA VAL A 5 6.15 3.63 40.55
C VAL A 5 6.98 3.10 39.39
N ALA A 6 8.10 2.43 39.68
CA ALA A 6 8.94 1.80 38.67
C ALA A 6 8.20 0.66 37.95
N VAL A 7 7.47 -0.17 38.71
CA VAL A 7 6.67 -1.26 38.14
C VAL A 7 5.51 -0.72 37.28
N ALA A 8 4.79 0.29 37.76
CA ALA A 8 3.73 0.93 36.99
C ALA A 8 4.26 1.56 35.69
N GLY A 9 5.42 2.22 35.76
CA GLY A 9 6.09 2.75 34.57
C GLY A 9 6.48 1.67 33.57
N MET A 10 7.01 0.54 34.04
CA MET A 10 7.36 -0.59 33.19
C MET A 10 6.14 -1.21 32.50
N LEU A 11 5.06 -1.44 33.25
CA LEU A 11 3.82 -1.99 32.70
C LEU A 11 3.15 -1.03 31.72
N GLY A 12 3.10 0.27 32.06
CA GLY A 12 2.59 1.31 31.18
C GLY A 12 3.40 1.43 29.89
N GLY A 13 4.72 1.41 30.00
CA GLY A 13 5.62 1.42 28.84
C GLY A 13 5.43 0.22 27.92
N LEU A 14 5.35 -0.99 28.48
CA LEU A 14 5.13 -2.20 27.70
C LEU A 14 3.77 -2.19 26.99
N ALA A 15 2.72 -1.71 27.67
CA ALA A 15 1.40 -1.55 27.09
C ALA A 15 1.40 -0.55 25.92
N ALA A 16 2.09 0.60 26.08
CA ALA A 16 2.21 1.61 25.04
C ALA A 16 2.96 1.09 23.81
N VAL A 17 4.06 0.36 24.00
CA VAL A 17 4.82 -0.27 22.89
C VAL A 17 3.95 -1.29 22.15
N ARG A 18 3.24 -2.15 22.89
CA ARG A 18 2.34 -3.14 22.29
C ARG A 18 1.21 -2.48 21.50
N TRP A 19 0.65 -1.38 22.03
CA TRP A 19 -0.37 -0.61 21.33
C TRP A 19 0.19 0.03 20.06
N ALA A 20 1.32 0.73 20.14
CA ALA A 20 1.98 1.37 19.00
C ALA A 20 2.33 0.36 17.90
N TYR A 21 2.84 -0.82 18.28
CA TYR A 21 3.14 -1.90 17.33
C TYR A 21 1.89 -2.39 16.58
N LYS A 22 0.78 -2.61 17.31
CA LYS A 22 -0.49 -3.00 16.67
C LYS A 22 -1.01 -1.93 15.72
N THR A 23 -0.93 -0.66 16.12
CA THR A 23 -1.35 0.47 15.30
C THR A 23 -0.50 0.57 14.03
N ALA A 24 0.82 0.45 14.16
CA ALA A 24 1.73 0.44 13.02
C ALA A 24 1.44 -0.74 12.07
N GLN A 25 1.19 -1.94 12.60
CA GLN A 25 0.79 -3.07 11.77
C GLN A 25 -0.52 -2.81 11.03
N LYS A 26 -1.52 -2.19 11.68
CA LYS A 26 -2.80 -1.87 11.04
C LYS A 26 -2.60 -0.91 9.87
N ILE A 27 -1.89 0.19 10.11
CA ILE A 27 -1.55 1.19 9.08
C ILE A 27 -0.80 0.55 7.93
N ASN A 28 0.17 -0.32 8.22
CA ASN A 28 0.97 -0.97 7.18
C ASN A 28 0.13 -1.92 6.32
N ARG A 29 -0.85 -2.62 6.91
CA ARG A 29 -1.80 -3.45 6.14
C ARG A 29 -2.66 -2.62 5.21
N GLU A 30 -3.20 -1.50 5.70
CA GLU A 30 -4.00 -0.58 4.87
C GLU A 30 -3.15 0.02 3.73
N LEU A 31 -1.87 0.32 3.99
CA LEU A 31 -0.92 0.76 2.96
C LEU A 31 -0.60 -0.33 1.93
N GLU A 32 -0.38 -1.57 2.36
CA GLU A 32 -0.16 -2.69 1.45
C GLU A 32 -1.40 -2.99 0.61
N GLU A 33 -2.60 -2.93 1.18
CA GLU A 33 -3.85 -3.05 0.42
C GLU A 33 -3.97 -1.96 -0.66
N MET A 34 -3.65 -0.71 -0.33
CA MET A 34 -3.63 0.40 -1.29
C MET A 34 -2.53 0.24 -2.35
N ARG A 35 -1.36 -0.28 -1.96
CA ARG A 35 -0.26 -0.58 -2.88
C ARG A 35 -0.65 -1.69 -3.85
N LEU A 36 -1.25 -2.76 -3.36
CA LEU A 36 -1.74 -3.86 -4.17
C LEU A 36 -2.87 -3.42 -5.08
N ALA A 37 -3.80 -2.57 -4.62
CA ALA A 37 -4.84 -1.99 -5.46
C ALA A 37 -4.26 -1.16 -6.61
N ARG A 38 -3.30 -0.27 -6.34
CA ARG A 38 -2.60 0.48 -7.40
C ARG A 38 -1.77 -0.41 -8.32
N ALA A 39 -1.12 -1.44 -7.79
CA ALA A 39 -0.36 -2.38 -8.60
C ALA A 39 -1.28 -3.19 -9.51
N ALA A 40 -2.47 -3.58 -9.03
CA ALA A 40 -3.50 -4.25 -9.82
C ALA A 40 -4.07 -3.31 -10.91
N GLU A 41 -4.29 -2.03 -10.61
CA GLU A 41 -4.67 -1.02 -11.59
C GLU A 41 -3.58 -0.80 -12.65
N ALA A 42 -2.30 -0.74 -12.26
CA ALA A 42 -1.18 -0.60 -13.18
C ALA A 42 -0.91 -1.87 -14.00
N ALA A 43 -1.25 -3.04 -13.46
CA ALA A 43 -1.16 -4.32 -14.14
C ALA A 43 -2.36 -4.59 -15.05
N GLN A 44 -3.45 -3.80 -14.95
CA GLN A 44 -4.47 -3.84 -15.99
C GLN A 44 -3.82 -3.35 -17.29
N PRO A 45 -3.80 -4.18 -18.34
CA PRO A 45 -3.33 -3.72 -19.63
C PRO A 45 -4.31 -2.62 -20.05
N THR A 46 -3.88 -1.38 -19.90
CA THR A 46 -4.54 -0.28 -20.59
C THR A 46 -4.51 -0.72 -22.05
N GLU A 47 -5.67 -0.93 -22.67
CA GLU A 47 -5.76 -1.15 -24.10
C GLU A 47 -5.23 0.12 -24.76
N ILE A 48 -3.91 0.24 -24.85
CA ILE A 48 -3.25 1.22 -25.67
C ILE A 48 -3.66 0.79 -27.07
N LYS A 49 -4.66 1.49 -27.62
CA LYS A 49 -5.08 1.35 -29.01
C LYS A 49 -3.87 1.67 -29.87
N THR A 50 -3.07 0.65 -30.13
CA THR A 50 -1.88 0.79 -30.97
C THR A 50 -2.38 1.20 -32.34
N LEU A 51 -1.81 2.29 -32.87
CA LEU A 51 -2.11 2.70 -34.22
C LEU A 51 -1.62 1.59 -35.15
N ARG A 52 -2.55 0.94 -35.86
CA ARG A 52 -2.21 -0.04 -36.87
C ARG A 52 -2.00 0.67 -38.19
N ARG A 53 -0.93 0.28 -38.90
CA ARG A 53 -0.66 0.77 -40.25
C ARG A 53 -1.64 0.11 -41.22
N ASP A 54 -2.39 0.93 -41.95
CA ASP A 54 -3.28 0.48 -43.03
C ASP A 54 -2.41 -0.01 -44.22
N PRO A 55 -2.55 -1.27 -44.66
CA PRO A 55 -1.76 -1.81 -45.77
C PRO A 55 -2.12 -1.19 -47.12
N VAL A 56 -3.31 -0.59 -47.27
CA VAL A 56 -3.81 -0.02 -48.53
C VAL A 56 -3.39 1.43 -48.67
N THR A 57 -3.52 2.22 -47.59
CA THR A 57 -3.28 3.68 -47.64
C THR A 57 -1.97 4.10 -46.98
N GLY A 58 -1.31 3.20 -46.23
CA GLY A 58 -0.12 3.52 -45.43
C GLY A 58 -0.41 4.40 -44.22
N ALA A 59 -1.65 4.88 -44.05
CA ALA A 59 -2.06 5.72 -42.94
C ALA A 59 -2.18 4.90 -41.65
N TYR A 60 -1.88 5.54 -40.53
CA TYR A 60 -2.07 4.94 -39.21
C TYR A 60 -3.51 5.16 -38.73
N ARG A 61 -4.22 4.09 -38.36
CA ARG A 61 -5.57 4.16 -37.80
C ARG A 61 -5.63 3.48 -36.42
N PRO A 62 -6.44 3.99 -35.48
CA PRO A 62 -6.67 3.31 -34.22
C PRO A 62 -7.39 1.98 -34.46
N GLY A 63 -6.86 0.89 -33.89
CA GLY A 63 -7.50 -0.42 -33.81
C GLY A 63 -8.53 -0.50 -32.69
#